data_AF-A0A7S2RU87-F1
#
_entry.id   AF-A0A7S2RU87-F1
#
_cell.length_a   1.000
_cell.length_b   1.000
_cell.length_c   1.000
_cell.angle_alpha   90.00
_cell.angle_beta   90.00
_cell.angle_gamma   90.00
#
_symmetry.space_group_name_H-M   'P 1'
#
loop_
_entity.id
_entity.type
_entity.pdbx_description
1 polymer ?
#
loop_
_entity_poly.entity_id
_entity_poly.type
_entity_poly.pdbx_seq_one_letter_code
_entity_poly.pdbx_strand_id
1 'polypeptide(L)'
;RVLLALWAGALVQRMVLSALGGVARGGVRGGGSLVWPRSGWPRSGCCPLRGRPSLVRGVGTGAFYKRELPSHLVPLSSRRGKGMFEEALRRGNLEAYFPLSEQFITQNEPAFCGLGSLAMVLNALKVDPRRPWKGPWRWYTEETLECCWKPLENIRQEGITLDEFQEIAACHGAVADLYRPPSSSSSSSLATNTGDASTPIGSSSFVDLGQFRRDVIRAVSGPWDPAVSTPCGYMVVSFWRPALGQTGTGHFSPLAAYHSPSDRALVLDVARFKFSPYWVSLPELFDAMQNVDDATGRSRGYSLIRPQPRARVNDEESGPSHLCLRNREHQFCDFQCSSEDCLSTRTGRQRTMNSAGELRDA
;
A
#
# COMPACT_ATOMS: atom_id res chain seq x y z
N ARG A 1 18.92 52.53 -6.56
CA ARG A 1 18.39 51.15 -6.76
C ARG A 1 17.38 50.74 -5.68
N VAL A 2 17.50 51.19 -4.42
CA VAL A 2 16.45 50.98 -3.38
C VAL A 2 15.20 51.87 -3.58
N LEU A 3 15.35 53.07 -4.14
CA LEU A 3 14.21 53.97 -4.44
C LEU A 3 13.34 53.57 -5.65
N LEU A 4 13.85 52.72 -6.55
CA LEU A 4 13.06 52.19 -7.68
C LEU A 4 12.14 51.03 -7.25
N ALA A 5 12.51 50.27 -6.20
CA ALA A 5 11.72 49.16 -5.69
C ALA A 5 10.47 49.63 -4.92
N LEU A 6 10.55 50.79 -4.25
CA LEU A 6 9.43 51.38 -3.52
C LEU A 6 8.37 51.99 -4.45
N TRP A 7 8.76 52.45 -5.64
CA TRP A 7 7.83 52.93 -6.67
C TRP A 7 7.07 51.80 -7.38
N ALA A 8 7.72 50.65 -7.59
CA ALA A 8 7.07 49.48 -8.20
C ALA A 8 6.01 48.85 -7.27
N GLY A 9 6.23 48.86 -5.96
CA GLY A 9 5.25 48.35 -4.97
C GLY A 9 3.97 49.19 -4.89
N ALA A 10 4.08 50.52 -4.98
CA ALA A 10 2.92 51.42 -4.90
C ALA A 10 2.03 51.39 -6.16
N LEU A 11 2.59 51.05 -7.33
CA LEU A 11 1.85 50.98 -8.59
C LEU A 11 0.98 49.71 -8.69
N VAL A 12 1.47 48.57 -8.20
CA VAL A 12 0.73 47.29 -8.18
C VAL A 12 -0.44 47.34 -7.20
N GLN A 13 -0.28 48.01 -6.06
CA GLN A 13 -1.34 48.15 -5.06
C GLN A 13 -2.47 49.09 -5.52
N ARG A 14 -2.18 50.05 -6.41
CA ARG A 14 -3.20 50.92 -7.05
C ARG A 14 -3.97 50.23 -8.18
N MET A 15 -3.36 49.29 -8.90
CA MET A 15 -4.07 48.53 -9.94
C MET A 15 -5.07 47.53 -9.35
N VAL A 16 -4.77 46.91 -8.20
CA VAL A 16 -5.69 45.96 -7.55
C VAL A 16 -6.90 46.66 -6.93
N LEU A 17 -6.74 47.90 -6.43
CA LEU A 17 -7.85 48.68 -5.87
C LEU A 17 -8.74 49.34 -6.94
N SER A 18 -8.24 49.53 -8.16
CA SER A 18 -9.06 50.02 -9.30
C SER A 18 -9.99 48.94 -9.87
N ALA A 19 -9.71 47.65 -9.63
CA ALA A 19 -10.55 46.54 -10.10
C ALA A 19 -11.74 46.23 -9.17
N LEU A 20 -11.80 46.86 -7.98
CA LEU A 20 -12.85 46.68 -6.98
C LEU A 20 -13.77 47.90 -6.82
N GLY A 21 -13.59 48.95 -7.63
CA GLY A 21 -14.27 50.24 -7.50
C GLY A 21 -15.32 50.55 -8.57
N GLY A 22 -15.94 49.55 -9.19
CA GLY A 22 -16.97 49.73 -10.21
C GLY A 22 -18.38 49.46 -9.68
N VAL A 23 -19.23 50.49 -9.73
CA VAL A 23 -20.70 50.49 -9.54
C VAL A 23 -21.20 50.76 -8.11
N ALA A 24 -21.29 52.04 -7.79
CA ALA A 24 -22.27 52.59 -6.84
C ALA A 24 -23.35 53.38 -7.59
N ARG A 25 -24.61 52.98 -7.34
CA ARG A 25 -25.84 53.79 -7.22
C ARG A 25 -26.35 54.57 -8.46
N GLY A 26 -27.36 53.99 -9.11
CA GLY A 26 -28.38 54.69 -9.89
C GLY A 26 -29.79 54.25 -9.46
N GLY A 27 -30.55 55.23 -8.96
CA GLY A 27 -32.00 55.32 -8.70
C GLY A 27 -32.95 54.14 -8.90
N VAL A 28 -33.72 53.89 -7.83
CA VAL A 28 -34.97 53.11 -7.76
C VAL A 28 -36.02 53.56 -8.78
N ARG A 29 -36.60 52.61 -9.52
CA ARG A 29 -38.04 52.49 -9.82
C ARG A 29 -38.30 51.19 -10.62
N GLY A 30 -39.03 50.26 -10.03
CA GLY A 30 -39.47 49.03 -10.69
C GLY A 30 -39.72 47.93 -9.66
N GLY A 31 -40.95 47.85 -9.17
CA GLY A 31 -41.39 46.81 -8.25
C GLY A 31 -41.25 45.42 -8.89
N GLY A 32 -40.57 44.54 -8.18
CA GLY A 32 -40.34 43.15 -8.58
C GLY A 32 -39.78 42.39 -7.39
N SER A 33 -40.58 42.28 -6.33
CA SER A 33 -40.29 41.36 -5.23
C SER A 33 -40.25 39.96 -5.83
N LEU A 34 -39.06 39.36 -5.91
CA LEU A 34 -38.91 37.92 -6.11
C LEU A 34 -39.40 37.23 -4.83
N VAL A 35 -40.73 37.16 -4.73
CA VAL A 35 -41.46 36.28 -3.86
C VAL A 35 -41.12 34.87 -4.29
N TRP A 36 -40.35 34.15 -3.48
CA TRP A 36 -40.31 32.70 -3.57
C TRP A 36 -41.77 32.21 -3.50
N PRO A 37 -42.25 31.43 -4.48
CA PRO A 37 -43.62 30.96 -4.44
C PRO A 37 -43.78 30.14 -3.17
N ARG A 38 -44.62 30.63 -2.25
CA ARG A 38 -45.24 29.83 -1.21
C ARG A 38 -46.27 28.92 -1.88
N SER A 39 -45.82 28.04 -2.78
CA SER A 39 -46.57 26.84 -3.09
C SER A 39 -46.41 25.93 -1.89
N GLY A 40 -47.53 25.66 -1.23
CA GLY A 40 -47.59 24.86 -0.02
C GLY A 40 -46.87 23.54 -0.24
N TRP A 41 -45.85 23.29 0.60
CA TRP A 41 -45.48 21.93 0.90
C TRP A 41 -46.76 21.26 1.39
N PRO A 42 -47.21 20.14 0.80
CA PRO A 42 -48.26 19.38 1.44
C PRO A 42 -47.74 19.10 2.85
N ARG A 43 -48.55 19.39 3.85
CA ARG A 43 -48.36 18.86 5.20
C ARG A 43 -48.56 17.34 5.11
N SER A 44 -47.63 16.66 4.47
CA SER A 44 -47.44 15.23 4.63
C SER A 44 -46.94 15.08 6.06
N GLY A 45 -47.84 14.62 6.92
CA GLY A 45 -47.52 14.29 8.29
C GLY A 45 -46.28 13.44 8.37
N CYS A 46 -45.62 13.48 9.54
CA CYS A 46 -44.76 12.39 9.97
C CYS A 46 -45.39 11.08 9.51
N CYS A 47 -44.69 10.31 8.67
CA CYS A 47 -45.13 8.96 8.34
C CYS A 47 -45.53 8.31 9.66
N PRO A 48 -46.79 7.88 9.83
CA PRO A 48 -47.14 7.08 10.99
C PRO A 48 -46.17 5.90 10.95
N LEU A 49 -45.46 5.66 12.05
CA LEU A 49 -44.68 4.46 12.26
C LEU A 49 -45.64 3.26 12.24
N ARG A 50 -46.17 2.89 11.07
CA ARG A 50 -46.81 1.61 10.84
C ARG A 50 -45.68 0.60 10.79
N GLY A 51 -45.58 -0.15 11.90
CA GLY A 51 -44.79 -1.35 12.05
C GLY A 51 -43.46 -1.32 11.32
N ARG A 52 -42.42 -0.73 11.94
CA ARG A 52 -41.07 -1.21 11.63
C ARG A 52 -41.11 -2.73 11.84
N PRO A 53 -40.86 -3.58 10.83
CA PRO A 53 -40.45 -4.93 11.14
C PRO A 53 -39.26 -4.75 12.06
N SER A 54 -39.31 -5.35 13.25
CA SER A 54 -38.15 -5.45 14.12
C SER A 54 -37.07 -6.19 13.34
N LEU A 55 -36.26 -5.44 12.59
CA LEU A 55 -35.17 -5.94 11.75
C LEU A 55 -33.94 -6.23 12.61
N VAL A 56 -34.18 -6.73 13.81
CA VAL A 56 -33.22 -7.44 14.65
C VAL A 56 -33.79 -8.84 14.80
N ARG A 57 -33.94 -9.55 13.67
CA ARG A 57 -33.76 -10.99 13.73
C ARG A 57 -32.27 -11.16 14.02
N GLY A 58 -31.96 -11.69 15.20
CA GLY A 58 -30.60 -12.06 15.57
C GLY A 58 -29.99 -12.82 14.39
N VAL A 59 -28.94 -12.24 13.81
CA VAL A 59 -28.15 -12.90 12.78
C VAL A 59 -27.70 -14.23 13.40
N GLY A 60 -27.97 -15.34 12.70
CA GLY A 60 -27.73 -16.69 13.20
C GLY A 60 -26.32 -16.85 13.78
N THR A 61 -26.19 -17.80 14.72
CA THR A 61 -24.95 -18.17 15.41
C THR A 61 -23.88 -18.59 14.41
N GLY A 62 -23.13 -17.64 13.85
CA GLY A 62 -22.09 -17.91 12.86
C GLY A 62 -21.67 -16.73 11.98
N ALA A 63 -22.47 -15.68 11.85
CA ALA A 63 -22.08 -14.50 11.07
C ALA A 63 -21.63 -13.34 11.97
N PHE A 64 -20.59 -12.62 11.54
CA PHE A 64 -19.97 -11.53 12.30
C PHE A 64 -20.06 -10.22 11.52
N TYR A 65 -20.40 -9.12 12.20
CA TYR A 65 -20.31 -7.76 11.66
C TYR A 65 -19.31 -6.96 12.48
N LYS A 66 -18.09 -6.81 11.95
CA LYS A 66 -16.94 -6.21 12.65
C LYS A 66 -16.59 -6.88 13.97
N ARG A 67 -15.51 -6.42 14.58
CA ARG A 67 -15.07 -6.78 15.93
C ARG A 67 -14.64 -5.51 16.64
N GLU A 68 -14.83 -5.48 17.95
CA GLU A 68 -14.30 -4.39 18.78
C GLU A 68 -12.77 -4.51 18.85
N LEU A 69 -12.10 -3.37 18.75
CA LEU A 69 -10.67 -3.30 18.96
C LEU A 69 -10.37 -3.43 20.46
N PRO A 70 -9.36 -4.23 20.85
CA PRO A 70 -8.85 -4.24 22.22
C PRO A 70 -8.52 -2.84 22.72
N SER A 71 -8.74 -2.59 24.02
CA SER A 71 -8.68 -1.25 24.63
C SER A 71 -7.33 -0.54 24.52
N HIS A 72 -6.23 -1.28 24.34
CA HIS A 72 -4.88 -0.75 24.16
C HIS A 72 -4.61 -0.28 22.72
N LEU A 73 -5.46 -0.65 21.75
CA LEU A 73 -5.44 -0.18 20.36
C LEU A 73 -6.38 1.02 20.22
N VAL A 74 -5.90 2.12 19.63
CA VAL A 74 -6.70 3.35 19.52
C VAL A 74 -7.29 3.45 18.12
N PRO A 75 -8.63 3.38 17.93
CA PRO A 75 -9.24 3.52 16.62
C PRO A 75 -8.90 4.90 16.01
N LEU A 76 -8.56 4.95 14.72
CA LEU A 76 -8.26 6.20 14.01
C LEU A 76 -9.42 7.20 14.10
N SER A 77 -10.65 6.71 14.02
CA SER A 77 -11.88 7.52 14.07
C SER A 77 -12.20 8.10 15.45
N SER A 78 -11.56 7.63 16.52
CA SER A 78 -11.76 8.13 17.88
C SER A 78 -11.20 9.54 18.05
N ARG A 79 -11.67 10.29 19.06
CA ARG A 79 -11.12 11.64 19.37
C ARG A 79 -9.60 11.58 19.62
N ARG A 80 -9.13 10.57 20.35
CA ARG A 80 -7.71 10.35 20.62
C ARG A 80 -6.94 10.01 19.35
N GLY A 81 -7.48 9.14 18.49
CA GLY A 81 -6.87 8.76 17.21
C GLY A 81 -6.75 9.93 16.24
N LYS A 82 -7.75 10.82 16.18
CA LYS A 82 -7.71 12.07 15.40
C LYS A 82 -6.66 13.05 15.93
N GLY A 83 -6.52 13.17 17.25
CA GLY A 83 -5.46 13.98 17.85
C GLY A 83 -4.07 13.48 17.49
N MET A 84 -3.84 12.16 17.59
CA MET A 84 -2.58 11.54 17.16
C MET A 84 -2.30 11.77 15.67
N PHE A 85 -3.33 11.69 14.83
CA PHE A 85 -3.22 11.96 13.40
C PHE A 85 -2.76 13.40 13.13
N GLU A 86 -3.41 14.39 13.77
CA GLU A 86 -3.06 15.80 13.61
C GLU A 86 -1.63 16.09 14.08
N GLU A 87 -1.23 15.54 15.22
CA GLU A 87 0.14 15.68 15.73
C GLU A 87 1.20 15.01 14.85
N ALA A 88 0.92 13.82 14.32
CA ALA A 88 1.81 13.12 13.39
C ALA A 88 1.96 13.87 12.07
N LEU A 89 0.86 14.43 11.54
CA LEU A 89 0.87 15.26 10.33
C LEU A 89 1.72 16.51 10.51
N ARG A 90 1.53 17.27 11.61
CA ARG A 90 2.35 18.46 11.89
C ARG A 90 3.85 18.17 12.03
N ARG A 91 4.20 16.94 12.40
CA ARG A 91 5.59 16.48 12.57
C ARG A 91 6.18 15.87 11.29
N GLY A 92 5.43 15.81 10.19
CA GLY A 92 5.88 15.18 8.94
C GLY A 92 6.09 13.67 9.06
N ASN A 93 5.35 12.98 9.93
CA ASN A 93 5.42 11.53 10.12
C ASN A 93 4.14 10.83 9.64
N LEU A 94 3.48 11.39 8.62
CA LEU A 94 2.19 10.91 8.12
C LEU A 94 2.07 10.99 6.59
N GLU A 95 3.13 11.37 5.88
CA GLU A 95 3.08 11.61 4.44
C GLU A 95 2.68 10.35 3.64
N ALA A 96 3.03 9.16 4.11
CA ALA A 96 2.62 7.91 3.49
C ALA A 96 1.10 7.66 3.57
N TYR A 97 0.39 8.27 4.51
CA TYR A 97 -1.06 8.08 4.65
C TYR A 97 -1.82 8.53 3.41
N PHE A 98 -1.47 9.68 2.82
CA PHE A 98 -2.22 10.22 1.69
C PHE A 98 -2.24 9.26 0.49
N PRO A 99 -1.10 8.87 -0.11
CA PRO A 99 -1.10 7.95 -1.25
C PRO A 99 -1.64 6.56 -0.87
N LEU A 100 -1.37 6.03 0.33
CA LEU A 100 -1.92 4.74 0.74
C LEU A 100 -3.45 4.79 0.94
N SER A 101 -3.99 5.91 1.41
CA SER A 101 -5.43 6.10 1.62
C SER A 101 -6.21 6.15 0.30
N GLU A 102 -5.60 6.73 -0.75
CA GLU A 102 -6.15 6.72 -2.12
C GLU A 102 -6.30 5.30 -2.67
N GLN A 103 -5.45 4.38 -2.20
CA GLN A 103 -5.44 2.97 -2.62
C GLN A 103 -6.15 2.04 -1.65
N PHE A 104 -6.76 2.55 -0.58
CA PHE A 104 -7.19 1.69 0.52
C PHE A 104 -8.39 0.81 0.17
N ILE A 105 -8.12 -0.50 0.03
CA ILE A 105 -9.10 -1.53 -0.33
C ILE A 105 -9.47 -2.40 0.87
N THR A 106 -10.59 -3.12 0.74
CA THR A 106 -10.93 -4.23 1.62
C THR A 106 -10.36 -5.49 0.99
N GLN A 107 -9.69 -6.35 1.76
CA GLN A 107 -9.25 -7.63 1.23
C GLN A 107 -10.47 -8.44 0.75
N ASN A 108 -10.45 -8.91 -0.49
CA ASN A 108 -11.60 -9.57 -1.10
C ASN A 108 -11.82 -10.99 -0.55
N GLU A 109 -10.76 -11.63 -0.07
CA GLU A 109 -10.81 -12.95 0.56
C GLU A 109 -10.16 -12.91 1.96
N PRO A 110 -10.59 -13.74 2.92
CA PRO A 110 -9.98 -13.81 4.25
C PRO A 110 -8.46 -14.05 4.25
N ALA A 111 -7.95 -14.78 3.24
CA ALA A 111 -6.52 -15.10 3.10
C ALA A 111 -5.72 -14.03 2.32
N PHE A 112 -6.37 -13.07 1.65
CA PHE A 112 -5.72 -12.13 0.73
C PHE A 112 -5.10 -10.91 1.40
N CYS A 113 -5.00 -10.85 2.73
CA CYS A 113 -4.43 -9.69 3.43
C CYS A 113 -3.03 -9.29 2.90
N GLY A 114 -2.19 -10.25 2.53
CA GLY A 114 -0.88 -10.00 1.91
C GLY A 114 -1.00 -9.39 0.51
N LEU A 115 -1.82 -9.98 -0.37
CA LEU A 115 -2.06 -9.45 -1.73
C LEU A 115 -2.71 -8.06 -1.69
N GLY A 116 -3.69 -7.85 -0.82
CA GLY A 116 -4.37 -6.56 -0.67
C GLY A 116 -3.40 -5.46 -0.23
N SER A 117 -2.53 -5.79 0.73
CA SER A 117 -1.48 -4.87 1.19
C SER A 117 -0.48 -4.54 0.09
N LEU A 118 -0.07 -5.54 -0.70
CA LEU A 118 0.87 -5.33 -1.81
C LEU A 118 0.24 -4.50 -2.95
N ALA A 119 -1.02 -4.78 -3.31
CA ALA A 119 -1.74 -4.01 -4.33
C ALA A 119 -1.86 -2.52 -3.93
N MET A 120 -2.19 -2.25 -2.67
CA MET A 120 -2.19 -0.88 -2.13
C MET A 120 -0.85 -0.19 -2.34
N VAL A 121 0.24 -0.87 -1.97
CA VAL A 121 1.59 -0.30 -2.04
C VAL A 121 2.06 -0.10 -3.47
N LEU A 122 1.85 -1.06 -4.37
CA LEU A 122 2.27 -0.95 -5.77
C LEU A 122 1.56 0.21 -6.50
N ASN A 123 0.26 0.37 -6.25
CA ASN A 123 -0.50 1.50 -6.79
C ASN A 123 -0.04 2.82 -6.17
N ALA A 124 0.24 2.87 -4.86
CA ALA A 124 0.75 4.07 -4.18
C ALA A 124 2.16 4.46 -4.66
N LEU A 125 2.99 3.48 -5.04
CA LEU A 125 4.30 3.66 -5.66
C LEU A 125 4.21 3.97 -7.16
N LYS A 126 3.00 3.97 -7.75
CA LYS A 126 2.77 4.19 -9.18
C LYS A 126 3.57 3.21 -10.05
N VAL A 127 3.75 1.98 -9.58
CA VAL A 127 4.32 0.90 -10.39
C VAL A 127 3.29 0.53 -11.45
N ASP A 128 3.74 0.45 -12.70
CA ASP A 128 2.87 0.13 -13.83
C ASP A 128 2.83 -1.39 -14.04
N PRO A 129 1.64 -2.05 -13.93
CA PRO A 129 1.53 -3.49 -14.14
C PRO A 129 1.75 -3.92 -15.59
N ARG A 130 1.81 -2.99 -16.55
CA ARG A 130 2.06 -3.23 -17.98
C ARG A 130 1.09 -4.22 -18.66
N ARG A 131 -0.03 -4.52 -18.03
CA ARG A 131 -1.11 -5.35 -18.56
C ARG A 131 -2.47 -4.70 -18.29
N PRO A 132 -3.43 -4.84 -19.22
CA PRO A 132 -4.78 -4.34 -18.99
C PRO A 132 -5.44 -5.09 -17.83
N TRP A 133 -6.25 -4.37 -17.07
CA TRP A 133 -7.11 -4.92 -16.03
C TRP A 133 -8.58 -4.87 -16.45
N LYS A 134 -9.08 -3.67 -16.80
CA LYS A 134 -10.46 -3.46 -17.27
C LYS A 134 -10.47 -2.47 -18.43
N GLY A 135 -10.80 -2.95 -19.63
CA GLY A 135 -10.71 -2.14 -20.84
C GLY A 135 -9.27 -1.61 -21.04
N PRO A 136 -9.08 -0.30 -21.30
CA PRO A 136 -7.75 0.29 -21.48
C PRO A 136 -6.99 0.54 -20.16
N TRP A 137 -7.65 0.35 -19.01
CA TRP A 137 -7.07 0.69 -17.70
C TRP A 137 -6.12 -0.40 -17.21
N ARG A 138 -5.02 0.02 -16.60
CA ARG A 138 -3.99 -0.83 -16.00
C ARG A 138 -3.95 -0.53 -14.50
N TRP A 139 -4.08 -1.55 -13.66
CA TRP A 139 -4.20 -1.37 -12.22
C TRP A 139 -3.83 -2.64 -11.46
N TYR A 140 -3.29 -2.49 -10.25
CA TYR A 140 -3.13 -3.63 -9.35
C TYR A 140 -4.41 -3.89 -8.54
N THR A 141 -4.83 -5.14 -8.52
CA THR A 141 -5.81 -5.70 -7.58
C THR A 141 -5.23 -7.00 -7.03
N GLU A 142 -5.85 -7.57 -6.00
CA GLU A 142 -5.43 -8.86 -5.45
C GLU A 142 -5.41 -9.96 -6.54
N GLU A 143 -6.38 -9.94 -7.44
CA GLU A 143 -6.52 -10.88 -8.56
C GLU A 143 -5.47 -10.68 -9.66
N THR A 144 -4.85 -9.50 -9.77
CA THR A 144 -3.75 -9.35 -10.73
C THR A 144 -2.44 -9.87 -10.15
N LEU A 145 -2.29 -10.00 -8.83
CA LEU A 145 -1.04 -10.38 -8.17
C LEU A 145 -0.72 -11.89 -8.20
N GLU A 146 -0.77 -12.49 -9.38
CA GLU A 146 -0.27 -13.83 -9.64
C GLU A 146 1.26 -13.84 -9.78
N CYS A 147 1.93 -14.89 -9.27
CA CYS A 147 3.30 -15.20 -9.66
C CYS A 147 3.41 -16.69 -10.06
N CYS A 148 4.43 -17.04 -10.84
CA CYS A 148 4.53 -18.28 -11.61
C CYS A 148 4.51 -19.58 -10.79
N TRP A 149 4.72 -19.52 -9.48
CA TRP A 149 4.94 -20.70 -8.63
C TRP A 149 3.80 -20.97 -7.63
N LYS A 150 2.90 -20.02 -7.36
CA LYS A 150 1.73 -20.23 -6.49
C LYS A 150 0.47 -19.60 -7.09
N PRO A 151 -0.45 -20.43 -7.62
CA PRO A 151 -1.73 -19.94 -8.15
C PRO A 151 -2.56 -19.24 -7.07
N LEU A 152 -3.42 -18.29 -7.49
CA LEU A 152 -4.32 -17.58 -6.57
C LEU A 152 -5.25 -18.51 -5.79
N GLU A 153 -5.61 -19.67 -6.34
CA GLU A 153 -6.47 -20.64 -5.65
C GLU A 153 -5.80 -21.19 -4.39
N ASN A 154 -4.49 -21.48 -4.45
CA ASN A 154 -3.73 -21.90 -3.27
C ASN A 154 -3.60 -20.75 -2.27
N ILE A 155 -3.36 -19.52 -2.74
CA ILE A 155 -3.30 -18.33 -1.87
C ILE A 155 -4.65 -18.08 -1.18
N ARG A 156 -5.77 -18.37 -1.84
CA ARG A 156 -7.12 -18.19 -1.28
C ARG A 156 -7.35 -19.10 -0.07
N GLN A 157 -6.71 -20.26 -0.03
CA GLN A 157 -6.86 -21.25 1.03
C GLN A 157 -5.88 -21.02 2.19
N GLU A 158 -4.61 -20.74 1.87
CA GLU A 158 -3.53 -20.75 2.85
C GLU A 158 -2.98 -19.35 3.19
N GLY A 159 -3.23 -18.37 2.32
CA GLY A 159 -2.56 -17.08 2.36
C GLY A 159 -1.13 -17.13 1.81
N ILE A 160 -0.32 -16.16 2.24
CA ILE A 160 1.10 -16.08 1.87
C ILE A 160 1.99 -15.83 3.08
N THR A 161 3.21 -16.36 3.03
CA THR A 161 4.26 -16.10 4.00
C THR A 161 4.98 -14.78 3.71
N LEU A 162 5.82 -14.31 4.63
CA LEU A 162 6.60 -13.09 4.41
C LEU A 162 7.68 -13.25 3.31
N ASP A 163 8.23 -14.45 3.11
CA ASP A 163 9.19 -14.73 2.04
C ASP A 163 8.46 -14.72 0.68
N GLU A 164 7.30 -15.41 0.60
CA GLU A 164 6.41 -15.41 -0.56
C GLU A 164 5.94 -13.98 -0.94
N PHE A 165 5.68 -13.12 0.05
CA PHE A 165 5.33 -11.72 -0.18
C PHE A 165 6.44 -10.96 -0.93
N GLN A 166 7.71 -11.18 -0.58
CA GLN A 166 8.84 -10.56 -1.28
C GLN A 166 8.94 -11.05 -2.72
N GLU A 167 8.77 -12.35 -2.94
CA GLU A 167 8.83 -12.95 -4.27
C GLU A 167 7.73 -12.39 -5.18
N ILE A 168 6.49 -12.32 -4.69
CA ILE A 168 5.37 -11.72 -5.44
C ILE A 168 5.68 -10.25 -5.75
N ALA A 169 6.18 -9.46 -4.80
CA ALA A 169 6.57 -8.07 -5.04
C ALA A 169 7.63 -7.95 -6.15
N ALA A 170 8.61 -8.86 -6.19
CA ALA A 170 9.62 -8.93 -7.25
C ALA A 170 9.02 -9.26 -8.62
N CYS A 171 8.08 -10.22 -8.69
CA CYS A 171 7.38 -10.56 -9.95
C CYS A 171 6.60 -9.35 -10.51
N HIS A 172 6.23 -8.39 -9.66
CA HIS A 172 5.44 -7.20 -10.01
C HIS A 172 6.24 -5.90 -10.03
N GLY A 173 7.56 -5.98 -10.23
CA GLY A 173 8.40 -4.80 -10.51
C GLY A 173 8.73 -3.93 -9.31
N ALA A 174 8.65 -4.50 -8.10
CA ALA A 174 9.10 -3.86 -6.86
C ALA A 174 10.25 -4.66 -6.22
N VAL A 175 11.01 -3.99 -5.36
CA VAL A 175 11.93 -4.65 -4.43
C VAL A 175 11.33 -4.53 -3.03
N ALA A 176 11.28 -5.66 -2.34
CA ALA A 176 10.77 -5.81 -0.99
C ALA A 176 11.91 -6.25 -0.08
N ASP A 177 12.52 -5.33 0.67
CA ASP A 177 13.57 -5.63 1.63
C ASP A 177 12.93 -6.18 2.92
N LEU A 178 13.21 -7.45 3.27
CA LEU A 178 12.58 -8.14 4.40
C LEU A 178 13.41 -8.05 5.68
N TYR A 179 12.73 -7.79 6.78
CA TYR A 179 13.33 -7.67 8.11
C TYR A 179 12.54 -8.49 9.12
N ARG A 180 13.24 -9.27 9.95
CA ARG A 180 12.62 -10.12 10.97
C ARG A 180 13.23 -9.83 12.35
N PRO A 181 12.41 -9.70 13.40
CA PRO A 181 12.91 -9.66 14.77
C PRO A 181 13.33 -11.07 15.23
N PRO A 182 14.10 -11.20 16.32
CA PRO A 182 14.37 -12.51 16.91
C PRO A 182 13.06 -13.21 17.27
N SER A 183 12.98 -14.52 17.10
CA SER A 183 11.76 -15.25 17.44
C SER A 183 11.55 -15.24 18.95
N SER A 184 10.29 -15.25 19.39
CA SER A 184 9.97 -15.35 20.83
C SER A 184 10.50 -16.64 21.49
N SER A 185 10.86 -17.64 20.70
CA SER A 185 11.50 -18.90 21.13
C SER A 185 13.02 -18.83 21.26
N SER A 186 13.69 -17.81 20.69
CA SER A 186 15.15 -17.70 20.66
C SER A 186 15.72 -16.65 21.64
N SER A 187 14.86 -15.95 22.38
CA SER A 187 15.23 -14.90 23.35
C SER A 187 15.84 -15.40 24.67
N SER A 188 16.15 -16.69 24.81
CA SER A 188 16.71 -17.30 26.03
C SER A 188 18.24 -17.51 26.00
N SER A 189 18.97 -17.05 24.99
CA SER A 189 20.44 -17.03 25.03
C SER A 189 20.99 -15.66 24.64
N LEU A 190 21.19 -14.82 25.66
CA LEU A 190 22.03 -13.63 25.57
C LEU A 190 23.49 -14.10 25.40
N ALA A 191 23.88 -14.43 24.17
CA ALA A 191 25.26 -14.71 23.83
C ALA A 191 26.06 -13.39 23.91
N THR A 192 26.85 -13.27 24.97
CA THR A 192 27.94 -12.30 25.07
C THR A 192 28.96 -12.68 23.99
N ASN A 193 28.93 -11.99 22.85
CA ASN A 193 29.91 -12.19 21.78
C ASN A 193 31.27 -11.62 22.21
N THR A 194 32.15 -12.46 22.74
CA THR A 194 33.59 -12.26 22.62
C THR A 194 33.99 -12.67 21.20
N GLY A 195 34.47 -11.71 20.42
CA GLY A 195 34.75 -11.89 19.00
C GLY A 195 35.78 -12.98 18.73
N ASP A 196 35.45 -13.84 17.76
CA ASP A 196 36.45 -14.57 17.00
C ASP A 196 36.13 -14.46 15.50
N ALA A 197 37.15 -14.11 14.74
CA ALA A 197 37.09 -13.65 13.36
C ALA A 197 37.35 -14.82 12.41
N SER A 198 36.40 -15.75 12.32
CA SER A 198 36.38 -16.74 11.23
C SER A 198 35.06 -17.49 11.20
N THR A 199 33.99 -16.84 10.75
CA THR A 199 32.76 -17.52 10.32
C THR A 199 32.30 -16.98 8.95
N PRO A 200 31.74 -17.85 8.08
CA PRO A 200 31.41 -17.47 6.71
C PRO A 200 30.25 -16.46 6.65
N ILE A 201 30.31 -15.58 5.66
CA ILE A 201 29.35 -14.52 5.38
C ILE A 201 27.98 -15.13 5.01
N GLY A 202 27.06 -15.11 5.98
CA GLY A 202 25.66 -15.51 5.83
C GLY A 202 24.81 -15.24 7.08
N SER A 203 25.25 -14.35 7.97
CA SER A 203 24.56 -14.01 9.22
C SER A 203 23.46 -12.98 8.94
N SER A 204 22.21 -13.46 8.80
CA SER A 204 21.01 -12.63 8.87
C SER A 204 20.93 -11.97 10.26
N SER A 205 21.51 -10.79 10.43
CA SER A 205 21.38 -10.01 11.66
C SER A 205 19.91 -9.66 11.87
N PHE A 206 19.31 -10.17 12.95
CA PHE A 206 17.95 -9.78 13.35
C PHE A 206 17.85 -8.28 13.58
N VAL A 207 16.66 -7.72 13.35
CA VAL A 207 16.37 -6.32 13.69
C VAL A 207 15.93 -6.18 15.14
N ASP A 208 16.35 -5.10 15.79
CA ASP A 208 15.84 -4.70 17.11
C ASP A 208 14.69 -3.67 16.98
N LEU A 209 14.03 -3.38 18.10
CA LEU A 209 12.95 -2.39 18.17
C LEU A 209 13.44 -0.98 17.76
N GLY A 210 14.71 -0.65 18.01
CA GLY A 210 15.30 0.63 17.64
C GLY A 210 15.40 0.79 16.12
N GLN A 211 15.85 -0.26 15.43
CA GLN A 211 15.90 -0.34 13.97
C GLN A 211 14.50 -0.31 13.38
N PHE A 212 13.58 -1.10 13.91
CA PHE A 212 12.18 -1.08 13.47
C PHE A 212 11.58 0.33 13.56
N ARG A 213 11.79 1.05 14.68
CA ARG A 213 11.31 2.43 14.84
C ARG A 213 11.90 3.39 13.81
N ARG A 214 13.20 3.28 13.51
CA ARG A 214 13.85 4.11 12.48
C ARG A 214 13.26 3.84 11.09
N ASP A 215 13.00 2.58 10.78
CA ASP A 215 12.44 2.18 9.49
C ASP A 215 10.98 2.61 9.35
N VAL A 216 10.18 2.51 10.42
CA VAL A 216 8.81 3.03 10.45
C VAL A 216 8.80 4.53 10.17
N ILE A 217 9.60 5.31 10.88
CA ILE A 217 9.69 6.77 10.66
C ILE A 217 10.07 7.04 9.21
N ARG A 218 11.12 6.39 8.71
CA ARG A 218 11.57 6.59 7.33
C ARG A 218 10.48 6.25 6.28
N ALA A 219 9.70 5.20 6.51
CA ALA A 219 8.65 4.77 5.59
C ALA A 219 7.42 5.68 5.60
N VAL A 220 7.19 6.44 6.67
CA VAL A 220 5.99 7.30 6.80
C VAL A 220 6.27 8.79 6.67
N SER A 221 7.53 9.23 6.73
CA SER A 221 7.88 10.65 6.77
C SER A 221 7.93 11.38 5.43
N GLY A 222 7.85 10.69 4.30
CA GLY A 222 7.81 11.35 2.99
C GLY A 222 6.99 10.55 1.98
N PRO A 223 6.32 11.21 1.03
CA PRO A 223 5.78 10.50 -0.11
C PRO A 223 6.95 9.91 -0.90
N TRP A 224 6.76 8.73 -1.47
CA TRP A 224 7.74 8.24 -2.44
C TRP A 224 7.76 9.19 -3.64
N ASP A 225 8.87 9.91 -3.80
CA ASP A 225 9.10 10.81 -4.94
C ASP A 225 10.21 10.22 -5.83
N PRO A 226 9.93 9.83 -7.08
CA PRO A 226 10.95 9.33 -8.00
C PRO A 226 12.04 10.37 -8.33
N ALA A 227 11.78 11.66 -8.10
CA ALA A 227 12.72 12.75 -8.34
C ALA A 227 13.61 13.07 -7.12
N VAL A 228 13.25 12.61 -5.93
CA VAL A 228 14.02 12.83 -4.69
C VAL A 228 14.65 11.53 -4.24
N SER A 229 15.95 11.56 -3.95
CA SER A 229 16.76 10.39 -3.60
C SER A 229 16.48 9.76 -2.22
N THR A 230 15.26 9.87 -1.68
CA THR A 230 14.61 9.00 -0.66
C THR A 230 13.26 9.61 -0.25
N PRO A 231 12.22 8.79 0.05
CA PRO A 231 12.21 7.70 1.05
C PRO A 231 12.31 6.28 0.46
N CYS A 232 12.60 5.32 1.34
CA CYS A 232 12.80 3.89 1.06
C CYS A 232 11.54 3.13 0.58
N GLY A 233 10.55 3.84 0.06
CA GLY A 233 9.24 3.31 -0.31
C GLY A 233 8.29 3.17 0.88
N TYR A 234 7.31 2.27 0.79
CA TYR A 234 6.29 2.07 1.83
C TYR A 234 6.55 0.79 2.63
N MET A 235 6.01 0.73 3.85
CA MET A 235 6.17 -0.43 4.74
C MET A 235 4.89 -1.25 4.83
N VAL A 236 5.04 -2.58 4.74
CA VAL A 236 4.00 -3.56 5.10
C VAL A 236 4.53 -4.41 6.26
N VAL A 237 3.70 -4.57 7.29
CA VAL A 237 4.01 -5.43 8.45
C VAL A 237 3.24 -6.74 8.33
N SER A 238 3.89 -7.84 8.71
CA SER A 238 3.32 -9.18 8.92
C SER A 238 3.37 -9.49 10.41
N PHE A 239 2.22 -9.63 11.06
CA PHE A 239 2.14 -9.76 12.52
C PHE A 239 1.08 -10.78 12.94
N TRP A 240 1.21 -11.27 14.18
CA TRP A 240 0.27 -12.22 14.79
C TRP A 240 -0.85 -11.46 15.52
N ARG A 241 -2.08 -11.58 15.03
CA ARG A 241 -3.23 -10.84 15.61
C ARG A 241 -3.47 -11.12 17.10
N PRO A 242 -3.38 -12.37 17.60
CA PRO A 242 -3.57 -12.65 19.03
C PRO A 242 -2.57 -11.95 19.95
N ALA A 243 -1.35 -11.65 19.50
CA ALA A 243 -0.39 -10.86 20.30
C ALA A 243 -0.89 -9.43 20.55
N LEU A 244 -1.76 -8.90 19.67
CA LEU A 244 -2.44 -7.61 19.84
C LEU A 244 -3.84 -7.76 20.47
N GLY A 245 -4.18 -8.92 21.03
CA GLY A 245 -5.51 -9.22 21.56
C GLY A 245 -6.62 -9.28 20.51
N GLN A 246 -6.27 -9.35 19.22
CA GLN A 246 -7.23 -9.45 18.13
C GLN A 246 -7.55 -10.90 17.81
N THR A 247 -8.74 -11.16 17.29
CA THR A 247 -9.10 -12.50 16.78
C THR A 247 -8.44 -12.76 15.42
N GLY A 248 -8.24 -14.02 15.06
CA GLY A 248 -7.61 -14.45 13.80
C GLY A 248 -6.18 -14.95 14.00
N THR A 249 -5.45 -15.07 12.90
CA THR A 249 -4.09 -15.64 12.86
C THR A 249 -3.08 -14.58 12.37
N GLY A 250 -2.11 -14.96 11.53
CA GLY A 250 -1.19 -14.02 10.90
C GLY A 250 -1.91 -13.02 9.99
N HIS A 251 -1.39 -11.81 9.88
CA HIS A 251 -2.01 -10.75 9.08
C HIS A 251 -0.98 -9.79 8.49
N PHE A 252 -1.28 -9.26 7.31
CA PHE A 252 -0.49 -8.23 6.64
C PHE A 252 -1.26 -6.93 6.55
N SER A 253 -0.62 -5.79 6.79
CA SER A 253 -1.19 -4.47 6.50
C SER A 253 -0.11 -3.39 6.34
N PRO A 254 -0.36 -2.35 5.53
CA PRO A 254 0.53 -1.20 5.44
C PRO A 254 0.55 -0.35 6.71
N LEU A 255 1.70 0.25 7.00
CA LEU A 255 1.81 1.34 7.98
C LEU A 255 1.76 2.69 7.28
N ALA A 256 0.97 3.62 7.81
CA ALA A 256 0.69 4.89 7.15
C ALA A 256 1.18 6.13 7.92
N ALA A 257 1.42 6.01 9.22
CA ALA A 257 1.85 7.13 10.04
C ALA A 257 2.57 6.68 11.31
N TYR A 258 3.32 7.60 11.92
CA TYR A 258 3.97 7.43 13.20
C TYR A 258 3.72 8.65 14.11
N HIS A 259 3.21 8.38 15.31
CA HIS A 259 2.96 9.37 16.33
C HIS A 259 4.06 9.31 17.39
N SER A 260 5.06 10.19 17.27
CA SER A 260 6.26 10.17 18.11
C SER A 260 6.01 10.38 19.61
N PRO A 261 5.07 11.22 20.09
CA PRO A 261 4.86 11.41 21.52
C PRO A 261 4.37 10.17 22.27
N SER A 262 3.69 9.25 21.58
CA SER A 262 3.17 8.01 22.20
C SER A 262 3.80 6.73 21.65
N ASP A 263 4.82 6.86 20.79
CA ASP A 263 5.51 5.75 20.12
C ASP A 263 4.55 4.76 19.43
N ARG A 264 3.62 5.30 18.61
CA ARG A 264 2.57 4.52 17.95
C ARG A 264 2.63 4.62 16.43
N ALA A 265 2.33 3.52 15.75
CA ALA A 265 2.13 3.50 14.31
C ALA A 265 0.64 3.33 13.95
N LEU A 266 0.24 3.92 12.82
CA LEU A 266 -1.09 3.76 12.25
C LEU A 266 -1.10 2.57 11.26
N VAL A 267 -1.85 1.54 11.59
CA VAL A 267 -2.08 0.37 10.73
C VAL A 267 -3.33 0.62 9.86
N LEU A 268 -3.17 0.54 8.54
CA LEU A 268 -4.30 0.52 7.60
C LEU A 268 -4.77 -0.92 7.39
N ASP A 269 -5.55 -1.43 8.35
CA ASP A 269 -6.00 -2.83 8.34
C ASP A 269 -6.88 -3.12 7.12
N VAL A 270 -6.37 -3.95 6.20
CA VAL A 270 -7.07 -4.34 4.97
C VAL A 270 -8.28 -5.25 5.24
N ALA A 271 -8.38 -5.88 6.41
CA ALA A 271 -9.57 -6.58 6.87
C ALA A 271 -10.64 -5.59 7.38
N ARG A 272 -11.06 -4.64 6.53
CA ARG A 272 -11.96 -3.53 6.89
C ARG A 272 -13.35 -3.97 7.34
N PHE A 273 -13.77 -5.18 6.95
CA PHE A 273 -14.98 -5.83 7.46
C PHE A 273 -14.86 -6.27 8.92
N LYS A 274 -13.64 -6.35 9.46
CA LYS A 274 -13.32 -6.79 10.81
C LYS A 274 -12.92 -5.63 11.72
N PHE A 275 -11.91 -4.85 11.34
CA PHE A 275 -11.37 -3.75 12.14
C PHE A 275 -11.24 -2.47 11.31
N SER A 276 -11.46 -1.32 11.94
CA SER A 276 -11.08 -0.01 11.37
C SER A 276 -9.58 0.22 11.51
N PRO A 277 -8.95 1.13 10.73
CA PRO A 277 -7.58 1.57 11.01
C PRO A 277 -7.37 1.98 12.46
N TYR A 278 -6.22 1.65 13.02
CA TYR A 278 -5.94 1.84 14.44
C TYR A 278 -4.47 2.16 14.71
N TRP A 279 -4.23 2.81 15.84
CA TRP A 279 -2.90 3.09 16.37
C TRP A 279 -2.50 2.02 17.38
N VAL A 280 -1.34 1.42 17.16
CA VAL A 280 -0.70 0.40 18.03
C VAL A 280 0.66 0.91 18.48
N SER A 281 1.11 0.55 19.69
CA SER A 281 2.48 0.92 20.10
C SER A 281 3.51 0.13 19.31
N LEU A 282 4.66 0.75 19.01
CA LEU A 282 5.74 0.05 18.32
C LEU A 282 6.25 -1.18 19.08
N PRO A 283 6.40 -1.17 20.43
CA PRO A 283 6.76 -2.38 21.18
C PRO A 283 5.75 -3.51 20.99
N GLU A 284 4.45 -3.25 21.15
CA GLU A 284 3.40 -4.28 20.98
C GLU A 284 3.38 -4.84 19.56
N LEU A 285 3.51 -3.97 18.55
CA LEU A 285 3.57 -4.40 17.15
C LEU A 285 4.84 -5.20 16.86
N PHE A 286 5.98 -4.82 17.44
CA PHE A 286 7.25 -5.53 17.31
C PHE A 286 7.17 -6.92 17.95
N ASP A 287 6.61 -7.04 19.14
CA ASP A 287 6.35 -8.33 19.80
C ASP A 287 5.41 -9.21 18.97
N ALA A 288 4.37 -8.62 18.36
CA ALA A 288 3.47 -9.34 17.46
C ALA A 288 4.16 -9.89 16.20
N MET A 289 5.30 -9.33 15.78
CA MET A 289 6.11 -9.86 14.69
C MET A 289 7.07 -10.99 15.12
N GLN A 290 7.41 -11.10 16.41
CA GLN A 290 8.32 -12.14 16.93
C GLN A 290 7.70 -13.54 16.93
N ASN A 291 6.37 -13.65 16.86
CA ASN A 291 5.70 -14.94 16.77
C ASN A 291 6.10 -15.66 15.48
N VAL A 292 6.39 -16.95 15.60
CA VAL A 292 6.78 -17.83 14.50
C VAL A 292 5.58 -18.09 13.59
N ASP A 293 5.82 -18.03 12.28
CA ASP A 293 4.89 -18.48 11.25
C ASP A 293 5.08 -19.98 11.03
N ASP A 294 4.03 -20.76 11.32
CA ASP A 294 4.05 -22.23 11.25
C ASP A 294 4.45 -22.75 9.86
N ALA A 295 4.13 -22.01 8.79
CA ALA A 295 4.47 -22.40 7.43
C ALA A 295 5.98 -22.33 7.14
N THR A 296 6.70 -21.45 7.83
CA THR A 296 8.14 -21.20 7.55
C THR A 296 9.06 -21.59 8.71
N GLY A 297 8.53 -21.76 9.92
CA GLY A 297 9.33 -21.93 11.13
C GLY A 297 10.14 -20.68 11.52
N ARG A 298 9.88 -19.52 10.90
CA ARG A 298 10.58 -18.25 11.15
C ARG A 298 9.65 -17.22 11.79
N SER A 299 10.18 -16.30 12.59
CA SER A 299 9.41 -15.12 13.07
C SER A 299 8.82 -14.36 11.89
N ARG A 300 7.69 -13.67 12.07
CA ARG A 300 7.18 -12.74 11.05
C ARG A 300 8.08 -11.50 10.95
N GLY A 301 7.56 -10.33 10.60
CA GLY A 301 8.42 -9.17 10.36
C GLY A 301 7.77 -8.12 9.50
N TYR A 302 8.60 -7.34 8.81
CA TYR A 302 8.15 -6.26 7.94
C TYR A 302 8.93 -6.22 6.63
N SER A 303 8.34 -5.57 5.65
CA SER A 303 8.90 -5.37 4.33
C SER A 303 8.93 -3.88 4.00
N LEU A 304 10.09 -3.38 3.57
CA LEU A 304 10.23 -2.06 2.96
C LEU A 304 10.19 -2.22 1.44
N ILE A 305 9.18 -1.63 0.81
CA ILE A 305 8.83 -1.89 -0.58
C ILE A 305 9.04 -0.64 -1.40
N ARG A 306 9.86 -0.74 -2.44
CA ARG A 306 10.19 0.35 -3.37
C ARG A 306 10.12 -0.15 -4.81
N PRO A 307 9.96 0.73 -5.81
CA PRO A 307 10.01 0.30 -7.20
C PRO A 307 11.38 -0.29 -7.52
N GLN A 308 11.39 -1.31 -8.37
CA GLN A 308 12.65 -1.83 -8.89
C GLN A 308 13.35 -0.72 -9.68
N PRO A 309 14.65 -0.48 -9.45
CA PRO A 309 15.40 0.49 -10.25
C PRO A 309 15.24 0.13 -11.72
N ARG A 310 14.84 1.10 -12.54
CA ARG A 310 14.90 0.90 -13.99
C ARG A 310 16.35 0.61 -14.34
N ALA A 311 16.62 -0.56 -14.90
CA ALA A 311 17.88 -0.76 -15.61
C ALA A 311 17.99 0.41 -16.62
N ARG A 312 19.10 1.16 -16.58
CA ARG A 312 19.37 2.12 -17.64
C ARG A 312 19.47 1.30 -18.90
N VAL A 313 18.46 1.38 -19.75
CA VAL A 313 18.54 0.86 -21.10
C VAL A 313 19.59 1.74 -21.77
N ASN A 314 20.81 1.20 -21.94
CA ASN A 314 21.62 1.66 -23.04
C ASN A 314 20.85 1.19 -24.27
N ASP A 315 20.29 2.12 -25.03
CA ASP A 315 19.72 1.82 -26.34
C ASP A 315 20.86 1.34 -27.24
N GLU A 316 21.20 0.05 -27.16
CA GLU A 316 21.79 -0.80 -28.21
C GLU A 316 22.12 -2.19 -27.64
N GLU A 317 21.56 -3.21 -28.28
CA GLU A 317 21.92 -4.64 -28.16
C GLU A 317 22.16 -5.20 -26.74
N SER A 318 21.09 -5.46 -26.01
CA SER A 318 21.08 -6.61 -25.09
C SER A 318 19.66 -7.10 -24.89
N GLY A 319 19.44 -8.37 -25.26
CA GLY A 319 18.14 -9.05 -25.16
C GLY A 319 17.58 -9.10 -23.73
N PRO A 320 16.34 -9.60 -23.57
CA PRO A 320 15.61 -9.53 -22.31
C PRO A 320 16.40 -10.18 -21.18
N SER A 321 16.68 -9.39 -20.14
CA SER A 321 17.21 -9.86 -18.88
C SER A 321 16.36 -11.01 -18.34
N HIS A 322 17.04 -12.11 -18.05
CA HIS A 322 16.53 -13.46 -17.84
C HIS A 322 15.79 -13.69 -16.50
N LEU A 323 15.01 -12.73 -16.02
CA LEU A 323 14.21 -12.85 -14.80
C LEU A 323 12.73 -12.67 -15.16
N CYS A 324 12.06 -13.81 -15.38
CA CYS A 324 10.62 -13.98 -15.44
C CYS A 324 9.87 -13.42 -16.68
N LEU A 325 10.39 -13.69 -17.90
CA LEU A 325 9.61 -13.57 -19.16
C LEU A 325 9.36 -14.93 -19.85
N ARG A 326 9.58 -16.05 -19.18
CA ARG A 326 9.05 -17.35 -19.64
C ARG A 326 7.62 -17.51 -19.14
N ASN A 327 6.68 -16.94 -19.89
CA ASN A 327 5.34 -17.48 -20.10
C ASN A 327 4.67 -16.63 -21.18
N ARG A 328 5.15 -16.79 -22.41
CA ARG A 328 4.28 -16.69 -23.57
C ARG A 328 3.96 -18.13 -23.98
N GLU A 329 2.66 -18.36 -24.12
CA GLU A 329 2.02 -19.55 -24.66
C GLU A 329 1.86 -20.72 -23.68
N HIS A 330 0.61 -20.86 -23.21
CA HIS A 330 0.05 -22.14 -22.82
C HIS A 330 0.29 -23.15 -23.95
N GLN A 331 1.24 -24.06 -23.78
CA GLN A 331 1.10 -25.41 -24.32
C GLN A 331 1.96 -26.38 -23.50
N PHE A 332 1.30 -27.23 -22.72
CA PHE A 332 1.81 -28.47 -22.13
C PHE A 332 3.13 -28.40 -21.35
N CYS A 333 3.03 -28.38 -20.01
CA CYS A 333 4.12 -28.86 -19.16
C CYS A 333 4.20 -30.38 -19.30
N ASP A 334 5.07 -30.86 -20.20
CA ASP A 334 5.53 -32.24 -20.17
C ASP A 334 6.92 -32.34 -19.53
N PHE A 335 7.05 -33.45 -18.82
CA PHE A 335 8.10 -33.85 -17.92
C PHE A 335 9.49 -33.97 -18.59
N GLN A 336 10.52 -33.81 -17.76
CA GLN A 336 11.93 -34.25 -17.92
C GLN A 336 12.84 -33.40 -18.83
N CYS A 337 13.85 -32.81 -18.20
CA CYS A 337 15.11 -32.48 -18.86
C CYS A 337 16.26 -32.90 -17.95
N SER A 338 16.91 -34.01 -18.31
CA SER A 338 18.28 -34.32 -17.93
C SER A 338 19.24 -33.44 -18.73
N SER A 339 20.32 -33.05 -18.08
CA SER A 339 21.43 -32.28 -18.64
C SER A 339 22.14 -33.04 -19.76
N GLU A 340 22.09 -32.54 -20.99
CA GLU A 340 23.06 -32.68 -22.09
C GLU A 340 22.33 -32.38 -23.41
N ASP A 341 22.42 -31.14 -23.92
CA ASP A 341 22.31 -30.79 -25.35
C ASP A 341 22.15 -29.27 -25.54
N CYS A 342 23.25 -28.54 -25.32
CA CYS A 342 23.33 -27.12 -25.69
C CYS A 342 24.65 -26.84 -26.40
N LEU A 343 24.82 -27.34 -27.63
CA LEU A 343 25.82 -26.83 -28.57
C LEU A 343 25.33 -26.94 -30.03
N SER A 344 25.43 -25.80 -30.73
CA SER A 344 25.11 -25.56 -32.16
C SER A 344 23.60 -25.42 -32.45
N THR A 345 23.11 -24.47 -33.25
CA THR A 345 23.68 -23.72 -34.38
C THR A 345 23.09 -22.32 -34.46
N ARG A 346 23.94 -21.37 -34.85
CA ARG A 346 23.63 -19.96 -35.12
C ARG A 346 23.51 -19.76 -36.64
N THR A 347 22.32 -19.52 -37.17
CA THR A 347 22.12 -18.89 -38.50
C THR A 347 20.80 -18.10 -38.51
N GLY A 348 20.92 -16.77 -38.57
CA GLY A 348 19.78 -15.86 -38.70
C GLY A 348 19.41 -15.65 -40.17
N ARG A 349 18.11 -15.72 -40.48
CA ARG A 349 17.50 -15.13 -41.70
C ARG A 349 16.52 -14.03 -41.23
N GLN A 350 16.82 -12.78 -41.56
CA GLN A 350 15.90 -11.64 -41.41
C GLN A 350 14.81 -11.70 -42.49
N ARG A 351 13.56 -11.41 -42.12
CA ARG A 351 12.44 -11.17 -43.05
C ARG A 351 11.98 -9.72 -42.95
N THR A 352 11.84 -9.06 -44.09
CA THR A 352 11.25 -7.71 -44.22
C THR A 352 9.89 -7.82 -44.91
N MET A 353 8.86 -7.15 -44.36
CA MET A 353 7.51 -7.04 -44.93
C MET A 353 7.44 -5.92 -45.97
N ASN A 354 6.78 -6.17 -47.12
CA ASN A 354 6.35 -5.11 -48.04
C ASN A 354 4.83 -4.91 -47.97
N SER A 355 4.41 -3.71 -48.40
CA SER A 355 3.10 -3.05 -48.19
C SER A 355 1.89 -3.66 -48.92
N ALA A 356 1.89 -4.97 -49.19
CA ALA A 356 0.76 -5.69 -49.79
C ALA A 356 0.35 -6.98 -49.06
N GLY A 357 0.95 -7.31 -47.91
CA GLY A 357 0.34 -8.23 -46.94
C GLY A 357 0.21 -9.70 -47.35
N GLU A 358 1.19 -10.29 -48.06
CA GLU A 358 1.30 -11.75 -48.19
C GLU A 358 2.72 -12.24 -47.83
N LEU A 359 2.79 -13.24 -46.95
CA LEU A 359 4.02 -13.94 -46.56
C LEU A 359 4.30 -15.07 -47.56
N ARG A 360 5.46 -15.05 -48.21
CA ARG A 360 6.01 -16.23 -48.90
C ARG A 360 7.37 -16.58 -48.33
N ASP A 361 7.54 -17.86 -48.03
CA ASP A 361 8.79 -18.43 -47.57
C ASP A 361 9.78 -18.59 -48.74
N ALA A 362 11.04 -18.26 -48.51
CA ALA A 362 12.19 -18.65 -49.32
C ALA A 362 13.24 -19.30 -48.41
#